data_AF-A0A8J8B2B9-F1
#
_entry.id   AF-A0A8J8B2B9-F1
#
_cell.length_a   1.000
_cell.length_b   1.000
_cell.length_c   1.000
_cell.angle_alpha   90.00
_cell.angle_beta   90.00
_cell.angle_gamma   90.00
#
_symmetry.space_group_name_H-M   'P 1'
#
loop_
_entity.id
_entity.type
_entity.pdbx_description
1 polymer ?
#
loop_
_entity_poly.entity_id
_entity_poly.type
_entity_poly.pdbx_seq_one_letter_code
_entity_poly.pdbx_strand_id
1 'polypeptide(L)'
;MSIKEDIDALLTPTNQVDWYYYSRQTIKQFPFTSPEGFIDDLFRTAQKQMLIINQGPEYNGTHKYFRASHSVSAYFIGILLARNIQRIGDFEINYPHLNLSFYYLWNLVCLFHDQGYGIESNKQLAEELLALDMPEWYMYKANKSPEEKQSYYRMRAMRHLLDINSSIWFGPYAGHFGRNVNMGTDADNFPSNQELARTLRKFYIPNTIQIKAANGQEIKVPSFPSKTISRYFDLRLTLDGKCDHGIVGGFLFFDCITKNYIKAFQSEFQENRNSQFSNFVHNGLLFCGEQIPIFAYIADCIISHNLWEPGENLTRVNTYKEYGLDLLIGKAYPKVNLNNPLLFVLAIADTIDPIKVFCRGSVFSNIQMILESINLHVSNNTIDIQINNCSLDFNRYCNEIKNLQDWVEVSVDIKPQSRAIHIHW
;
A
#
# COMPACT_ATOMS: atom_id res chain seq x y z
N MET A 1 1.40 -23.19 -15.91
CA MET A 1 -0.04 -22.91 -16.01
C MET A 1 -0.18 -21.46 -16.45
N SER A 2 -1.30 -21.11 -17.07
CA SER A 2 -1.63 -19.71 -17.29
C SER A 2 -1.99 -19.04 -15.97
N ILE A 3 -1.86 -17.72 -15.88
CA ILE A 3 -2.28 -16.97 -14.69
C ILE A 3 -3.76 -17.25 -14.36
N LYS A 4 -4.61 -17.39 -15.39
CA LYS A 4 -6.02 -17.76 -15.21
C LYS A 4 -6.20 -19.12 -14.52
N GLU A 5 -5.48 -20.13 -14.98
CA GLU A 5 -5.52 -21.48 -14.39
C GLU A 5 -5.03 -21.49 -12.94
N ASP A 6 -3.97 -20.75 -12.63
CA ASP A 6 -3.46 -20.60 -11.27
C ASP A 6 -4.47 -19.91 -10.35
N ILE A 7 -5.15 -18.87 -10.83
CA ILE A 7 -6.24 -18.21 -10.09
C ILE A 7 -7.40 -19.17 -9.84
N ASP A 8 -7.82 -19.92 -10.86
CA ASP A 8 -8.91 -20.90 -10.70
C ASP A 8 -8.55 -21.99 -9.69
N ALA A 9 -7.29 -22.46 -9.72
CA ALA A 9 -6.78 -23.42 -8.75
C ALA A 9 -6.81 -22.83 -7.32
N LEU A 10 -6.44 -21.56 -7.14
CA LEU A 10 -6.52 -20.86 -5.86
C LEU A 10 -7.95 -20.70 -5.34
N LEU A 11 -8.91 -20.53 -6.23
CA LEU A 11 -10.32 -20.38 -5.89
C LEU A 11 -11.01 -21.70 -5.51
N THR A 12 -10.34 -22.85 -5.64
CA THR A 12 -10.91 -24.14 -5.16
C THR A 12 -11.04 -24.14 -3.63
N PRO A 13 -12.10 -24.74 -3.05
CA PRO A 13 -12.33 -24.71 -1.60
C PRO A 13 -11.15 -25.22 -0.75
N THR A 14 -10.41 -26.21 -1.25
CA THR A 14 -9.22 -26.75 -0.57
C THR A 14 -8.09 -25.74 -0.49
N ASN A 15 -7.90 -24.93 -1.54
CA ASN A 15 -6.82 -23.94 -1.61
C ASN A 15 -7.22 -22.58 -1.05
N GLN A 16 -8.52 -22.28 -0.93
CA GLN A 16 -9.02 -21.03 -0.36
C GLN A 16 -8.59 -20.85 1.11
N VAL A 17 -8.48 -21.95 1.87
CA VAL A 17 -8.19 -21.92 3.31
C VAL A 17 -6.87 -21.21 3.62
N ASP A 18 -5.88 -21.28 2.73
CA ASP A 18 -4.55 -20.75 3.02
C ASP A 18 -4.43 -19.23 2.81
N TRP A 19 -5.06 -18.70 1.76
CA TRP A 19 -4.87 -17.31 1.35
C TRP A 19 -6.07 -16.41 1.69
N TYR A 20 -7.27 -16.97 1.82
CA TYR A 20 -8.47 -16.24 2.19
C TYR A 20 -8.56 -16.13 3.72
N TYR A 21 -7.66 -15.32 4.29
CA TYR A 21 -7.38 -15.20 5.73
C TYR A 21 -8.64 -15.06 6.60
N TYR A 22 -9.66 -14.34 6.13
CA TYR A 22 -10.85 -14.08 6.93
C TYR A 22 -11.88 -15.23 6.88
N SER A 23 -11.74 -16.21 5.98
CA SER A 23 -12.45 -17.51 5.93
C SER A 23 -13.98 -17.54 6.07
N ARG A 24 -14.69 -16.40 6.02
CA ARG A 24 -16.16 -16.36 6.29
C ARG A 24 -17.05 -16.60 5.08
N GLN A 25 -16.53 -16.57 3.86
CA GLN A 25 -17.32 -16.73 2.62
C GLN A 25 -16.56 -17.52 1.56
N THR A 26 -17.27 -18.39 0.84
CA THR A 26 -16.74 -19.01 -0.37
C THR A 26 -16.88 -18.01 -1.52
N ILE A 27 -15.81 -17.78 -2.28
CA ILE A 27 -15.89 -16.97 -3.50
C ILE A 27 -16.66 -17.77 -4.55
N LYS A 28 -17.86 -17.31 -4.89
CA LYS A 28 -18.80 -18.02 -5.80
C LYS A 28 -18.69 -17.58 -7.26
N GLN A 29 -18.00 -16.48 -7.53
CA GLN A 29 -17.91 -15.87 -8.86
C GLN A 29 -16.45 -15.55 -9.21
N PHE A 30 -16.14 -15.59 -10.51
CA PHE A 30 -14.84 -15.17 -11.01
C PHE A 30 -14.54 -13.71 -10.58
N PRO A 31 -13.42 -13.43 -9.87
CA PRO A 31 -13.15 -12.13 -9.25
C PRO A 31 -13.21 -10.93 -10.21
N PHE A 32 -12.92 -11.15 -11.49
CA PHE A 32 -12.91 -10.09 -12.50
C PHE A 32 -14.28 -9.78 -13.11
N THR A 33 -15.36 -10.49 -12.73
CA THR A 33 -16.72 -10.06 -13.14
C THR A 33 -17.16 -8.80 -12.39
N SER A 34 -16.71 -8.63 -11.14
CA SER A 34 -16.92 -7.41 -10.36
C SER A 34 -15.70 -7.20 -9.45
N PRO A 35 -14.57 -6.71 -10.00
CA PRO A 35 -13.34 -6.57 -9.24
C PRO A 35 -13.47 -5.57 -8.09
N GLU A 36 -14.26 -4.51 -8.26
CA GLU A 36 -14.60 -3.58 -7.16
C GLU A 36 -15.39 -4.29 -6.06
N GLY A 37 -16.41 -5.07 -6.44
CA GLY A 37 -17.23 -5.84 -5.51
C GLY A 37 -16.39 -6.86 -4.74
N PHE A 38 -15.45 -7.54 -5.42
CA PHE A 38 -14.52 -8.47 -4.80
C PHE A 38 -13.64 -7.79 -3.73
N ILE A 39 -13.09 -6.60 -4.02
CA ILE A 39 -12.29 -5.82 -3.06
C ILE A 39 -13.15 -5.37 -1.88
N ASP A 40 -14.34 -4.82 -2.15
CA ASP A 40 -15.27 -4.36 -1.12
C ASP A 40 -15.70 -5.49 -0.20
N ASP A 41 -16.02 -6.66 -0.75
CA ASP A 41 -16.43 -7.85 0.01
C ASP A 41 -15.30 -8.38 0.89
N LEU A 42 -14.06 -8.36 0.40
CA LEU A 42 -12.88 -8.70 1.19
C LEU A 42 -12.71 -7.74 2.38
N PHE A 43 -12.76 -6.43 2.16
CA PHE A 43 -12.66 -5.46 3.25
C PHE A 43 -13.84 -5.54 4.22
N ARG A 44 -15.06 -5.77 3.75
CA ARG A 44 -16.24 -5.96 4.61
C ARG A 44 -16.12 -7.22 5.46
N THR A 45 -15.71 -8.32 4.86
CA THR A 45 -15.49 -9.60 5.57
C THR A 45 -14.39 -9.47 6.62
N ALA A 46 -13.36 -8.69 6.32
CA ALA A 46 -12.27 -8.34 7.22
C ALA A 46 -12.66 -7.35 8.35
N GLN A 47 -13.89 -6.83 8.32
CA GLN A 47 -14.36 -5.70 9.12
C GLN A 47 -13.43 -4.49 9.02
N LYS A 48 -12.99 -4.17 7.79
CA LYS A 48 -12.12 -3.05 7.42
C LYS A 48 -12.84 -2.07 6.50
N GLN A 49 -14.14 -1.82 6.72
CA GLN A 49 -14.99 -1.04 5.83
C GLN A 49 -14.51 0.41 5.65
N MET A 50 -13.76 0.96 6.62
CA MET A 50 -13.17 2.29 6.47
C MET A 50 -12.09 2.36 5.38
N LEU A 51 -11.57 1.23 4.91
CA LEU A 51 -10.66 1.17 3.76
C LEU A 51 -11.39 1.28 2.41
N ILE A 52 -12.72 1.20 2.39
CA ILE A 52 -13.52 1.43 1.18
C ILE A 52 -13.71 2.94 1.05
N ILE A 53 -12.82 3.58 0.29
CA ILE A 53 -12.82 5.03 0.11
C ILE A 53 -13.53 5.46 -1.16
N ASN A 54 -14.21 6.61 -1.11
CA ASN A 54 -14.74 7.24 -2.31
C ASN A 54 -13.62 8.05 -2.97
N GLN A 55 -13.19 7.60 -4.15
CA GLN A 55 -12.10 8.22 -4.91
C GLN A 55 -12.53 9.45 -5.73
N GLY A 56 -13.77 9.93 -5.53
CA GLY A 56 -14.29 11.12 -6.19
C GLY A 56 -14.87 10.83 -7.59
N PRO A 57 -15.55 11.82 -8.19
CA PRO A 57 -16.28 11.64 -9.44
C PRO A 57 -15.37 11.36 -10.64
N GLU A 58 -14.11 11.80 -10.62
CA GLU A 58 -13.16 11.58 -11.70
C GLU A 58 -12.71 10.12 -11.79
N TYR A 59 -12.79 9.37 -10.69
CA TYR A 59 -12.46 7.95 -10.63
C TYR A 59 -13.70 7.08 -10.83
N ASN A 60 -14.12 6.93 -12.10
CA ASN A 60 -15.35 6.24 -12.45
C ASN A 60 -15.19 5.28 -13.66
N GLY A 61 -16.27 4.53 -13.92
CA GLY A 61 -16.44 3.72 -15.12
C GLY A 61 -15.27 2.76 -15.40
N THR A 62 -14.85 2.73 -16.66
CA THR A 62 -13.80 1.83 -17.17
C THR A 62 -12.46 2.01 -16.47
N HIS A 63 -12.10 3.23 -16.08
CA HIS A 63 -10.83 3.47 -15.38
C HIS A 63 -10.83 2.79 -14.00
N LYS A 64 -11.90 2.99 -13.23
CA LYS A 64 -12.09 2.33 -11.92
C LYS A 64 -12.05 0.79 -12.06
N TYR A 65 -12.75 0.25 -13.05
CA TYR A 65 -12.79 -1.19 -13.31
C TYR A 65 -11.40 -1.77 -13.60
N PHE A 66 -10.59 -1.12 -14.44
CA PHE A 66 -9.25 -1.64 -14.77
C PHE A 66 -8.28 -1.53 -13.60
N ARG A 67 -8.37 -0.48 -12.77
CA ARG A 67 -7.55 -0.37 -11.55
C ARG A 67 -7.92 -1.41 -10.51
N ALA A 68 -9.22 -1.66 -10.31
CA ALA A 68 -9.68 -2.74 -9.46
C ALA A 68 -9.22 -4.11 -10.01
N SER A 69 -9.36 -4.34 -11.32
CA SER A 69 -8.88 -5.56 -11.98
C SER A 69 -7.37 -5.77 -11.80
N HIS A 70 -6.58 -4.72 -11.98
CA HIS A 70 -5.15 -4.73 -11.72
C HIS A 70 -4.85 -5.13 -10.27
N SER A 71 -5.51 -4.51 -9.29
CA SER A 71 -5.33 -4.83 -7.87
C SER A 71 -5.68 -6.28 -7.56
N VAL A 72 -6.74 -6.82 -8.16
CA VAL A 72 -7.16 -8.23 -8.01
C VAL A 72 -6.15 -9.18 -8.64
N SER A 73 -5.64 -8.88 -9.84
CA SER A 73 -4.64 -9.71 -10.52
C SER A 73 -3.31 -9.71 -9.76
N ALA A 74 -2.81 -8.53 -9.37
CA ALA A 74 -1.63 -8.38 -8.54
C ALA A 74 -1.78 -9.16 -7.22
N TYR A 75 -2.96 -9.12 -6.59
CA TYR A 75 -3.24 -9.86 -5.36
C TYR A 75 -3.03 -11.37 -5.51
N PHE A 76 -3.54 -11.98 -6.58
CA PHE A 76 -3.32 -13.41 -6.83
C PHE A 76 -1.87 -13.73 -7.22
N ILE A 77 -1.22 -12.87 -8.02
CA ILE A 77 0.20 -13.01 -8.34
C ILE A 77 1.03 -13.01 -7.04
N GLY A 78 0.75 -12.09 -6.10
CA GLY A 78 1.44 -12.05 -4.82
C GLY A 78 1.21 -13.29 -3.94
N ILE A 79 0.03 -13.93 -4.03
CA ILE A 79 -0.21 -15.22 -3.37
C ILE A 79 0.68 -16.32 -3.98
N LEU A 80 0.82 -16.36 -5.31
CA LEU A 80 1.69 -17.31 -6.00
C LEU A 80 3.17 -17.09 -5.62
N LEU A 81 3.60 -15.83 -5.52
CA LEU A 81 4.94 -15.48 -5.05
C LEU A 81 5.18 -15.98 -3.62
N ALA A 82 4.27 -15.67 -2.71
CA ALA A 82 4.40 -16.05 -1.30
C ALA A 82 4.40 -17.56 -1.06
N ARG A 83 3.67 -18.33 -1.89
CA ARG A 83 3.64 -19.81 -1.78
C ARG A 83 4.93 -20.48 -2.23
N ASN A 84 5.66 -19.87 -3.16
CA ASN A 84 6.78 -20.52 -3.83
C ASN A 84 8.16 -19.99 -3.41
N ILE A 85 8.21 -18.83 -2.73
CA ILE A 85 9.45 -18.22 -2.24
C ILE A 85 9.55 -18.46 -0.73
N GLN A 86 10.48 -19.32 -0.32
CA GLN A 86 10.62 -19.78 1.07
C GLN A 86 10.94 -18.65 2.07
N ARG A 87 11.52 -17.54 1.58
CA ARG A 87 11.86 -16.37 2.40
C ARG A 87 10.66 -15.48 2.71
N ILE A 88 9.50 -15.75 2.10
CA ILE A 88 8.24 -15.06 2.37
C ILE A 88 7.42 -15.91 3.34
N GLY A 89 6.96 -15.30 4.41
CA GLY A 89 6.15 -15.97 5.42
C GLY A 89 5.67 -14.98 6.47
N ASP A 90 5.23 -15.53 7.59
CA ASP A 90 4.59 -14.77 8.66
C ASP A 90 5.55 -13.79 9.35
N PHE A 91 4.97 -12.76 9.94
CA PHE A 91 5.68 -11.68 10.61
C PHE A 91 5.53 -11.83 12.13
N GLU A 92 6.64 -11.81 12.84
CA GLU A 92 6.67 -11.80 14.30
C GLU A 92 6.74 -10.36 14.82
N ILE A 93 5.95 -10.05 15.84
CA ILE A 93 6.01 -8.79 16.59
C ILE A 93 6.51 -9.09 17.98
N ASN A 94 7.61 -8.43 18.40
CA ASN A 94 8.31 -8.75 19.65
C ASN A 94 7.56 -8.41 20.96
N TYR A 95 6.38 -7.75 20.92
CA TYR A 95 5.69 -7.33 22.14
C TYR A 95 4.16 -7.22 21.97
N PRO A 96 3.39 -8.00 22.76
CA PRO A 96 3.65 -9.38 23.15
C PRO A 96 3.74 -10.25 21.88
N HIS A 97 4.68 -11.20 21.83
CA HIS A 97 4.92 -12.13 20.71
C HIS A 97 3.65 -12.48 19.92
N LEU A 98 3.43 -11.77 18.81
CA LEU A 98 2.27 -11.93 17.94
C LEU A 98 2.79 -12.31 16.56
N ASN A 99 2.33 -13.45 16.06
CA ASN A 99 2.59 -13.88 14.69
C ASN A 99 1.40 -13.46 13.83
N LEU A 100 1.68 -12.68 12.79
CA LEU A 100 0.70 -12.25 11.81
C LEU A 100 1.01 -12.88 10.46
N SER A 101 -0.03 -13.43 9.83
CA SER A 101 0.12 -14.09 8.55
C SER A 101 0.58 -13.11 7.47
N PHE A 102 1.48 -13.55 6.57
CA PHE A 102 1.78 -12.79 5.34
C PHE A 102 0.50 -12.41 4.61
N TYR A 103 -0.45 -13.34 4.48
CA TYR A 103 -1.68 -13.11 3.75
C TYR A 103 -2.54 -12.03 4.38
N TYR A 104 -2.51 -11.86 5.72
CA TYR A 104 -3.20 -10.75 6.38
C TYR A 104 -2.64 -9.38 5.95
N LEU A 105 -1.32 -9.22 5.96
CA LEU A 105 -0.66 -7.98 5.50
C LEU A 105 -0.86 -7.78 4.00
N TRP A 106 -0.74 -8.85 3.21
CA TRP A 106 -0.89 -8.84 1.76
C TRP A 106 -2.29 -8.38 1.32
N ASN A 107 -3.34 -8.89 1.97
CA ASN A 107 -4.72 -8.45 1.76
C ASN A 107 -4.86 -6.92 1.96
N LEU A 108 -4.21 -6.35 2.97
CA LEU A 108 -4.31 -4.94 3.27
C LEU A 108 -3.49 -4.07 2.32
N VAL A 109 -2.22 -4.43 2.07
CA VAL A 109 -1.33 -3.63 1.22
C VAL A 109 -1.75 -3.69 -0.25
N CYS A 110 -2.00 -4.88 -0.80
CA CYS A 110 -2.21 -5.04 -2.23
C CYS A 110 -3.56 -4.47 -2.67
N LEU A 111 -4.62 -4.67 -1.90
CA LEU A 111 -5.95 -4.17 -2.28
C LEU A 111 -6.10 -2.66 -2.05
N PHE A 112 -5.17 -2.05 -1.30
CA PHE A 112 -5.20 -0.62 -0.98
C PHE A 112 -4.16 0.22 -1.73
N HIS A 113 -3.03 -0.35 -2.18
CA HIS A 113 -1.90 0.46 -2.69
C HIS A 113 -2.28 1.42 -3.84
N ASP A 114 -3.21 1.01 -4.71
CA ASP A 114 -3.67 1.80 -5.86
C ASP A 114 -4.80 2.80 -5.51
N GLN A 115 -5.30 2.80 -4.27
CA GLN A 115 -6.49 3.59 -3.87
C GLN A 115 -6.25 5.10 -3.84
N GLY A 116 -4.98 5.55 -3.82
CA GLY A 116 -4.65 6.97 -3.88
C GLY A 116 -4.83 7.62 -5.26
N TYR A 117 -5.06 6.82 -6.33
CA TYR A 117 -5.07 7.34 -7.70
C TYR A 117 -6.17 8.35 -8.01
N GLY A 118 -7.35 8.21 -7.40
CA GLY A 118 -8.42 9.20 -7.53
C GLY A 118 -8.01 10.59 -7.02
N ILE A 119 -7.10 10.64 -6.04
CA ILE A 119 -6.61 11.91 -5.48
C ILE A 119 -5.49 12.50 -6.33
N GLU A 120 -4.60 11.68 -6.88
CA GLU A 120 -3.60 12.18 -7.85
C GLU A 120 -4.28 12.79 -9.08
N SER A 121 -5.46 12.30 -9.45
CA SER A 121 -6.25 12.82 -10.57
C SER A 121 -6.88 14.20 -10.27
N ASN A 122 -7.07 14.53 -8.99
CA ASN A 122 -7.67 15.79 -8.54
C ASN A 122 -6.70 16.98 -8.71
N LYS A 123 -6.81 17.66 -9.85
CA LYS A 123 -6.00 18.85 -10.17
C LYS A 123 -6.27 20.04 -9.27
N GLN A 124 -7.52 20.24 -8.85
CA GLN A 124 -7.90 21.34 -7.98
C GLN A 124 -7.16 21.25 -6.64
N LEU A 125 -7.09 20.04 -6.05
CA LEU A 125 -6.33 19.84 -4.81
C LEU A 125 -4.84 20.17 -4.99
N ALA A 126 -4.24 19.78 -6.12
CA ALA A 126 -2.85 20.09 -6.41
C ALA A 126 -2.61 21.61 -6.53
N GLU A 127 -3.50 22.32 -7.24
CA GLU A 127 -3.45 23.78 -7.38
C GLU A 127 -3.63 24.49 -6.03
N GLU A 128 -4.60 24.07 -5.23
CA GLU A 128 -4.82 24.59 -3.87
C GLU A 128 -3.57 24.44 -3.01
N LEU A 129 -2.92 23.27 -3.04
CA LEU A 129 -1.69 23.01 -2.27
C LEU A 129 -0.49 23.81 -2.77
N LEU A 130 -0.37 24.03 -4.08
CA LEU A 130 0.70 24.83 -4.65
C LEU A 130 0.59 26.30 -4.26
N ALA A 131 -0.64 26.82 -4.20
CA ALA A 131 -0.94 28.19 -3.79
C ALA A 131 -0.72 28.45 -2.29
N LEU A 132 -0.48 27.40 -1.48
CA LEU A 132 -0.20 27.55 -0.06
C LEU A 132 1.24 27.96 0.19
N ASP A 133 1.41 29.20 0.64
CA ASP A 133 2.64 29.65 1.28
C ASP A 133 2.64 29.30 2.76
N MET A 134 3.80 28.85 3.23
CA MET A 134 4.02 28.61 4.64
C MET A 134 3.89 29.92 5.43
N PRO A 135 3.09 29.97 6.50
CA PRO A 135 2.91 31.18 7.27
C PRO A 135 4.19 31.53 8.04
N GLU A 136 4.46 32.83 8.20
CA GLU A 136 5.71 33.36 8.77
C GLU A 136 6.06 32.73 10.14
N TRP A 137 5.06 32.51 10.99
CA TRP A 137 5.28 31.88 12.31
C TRP A 137 5.86 30.46 12.23
N TYR A 138 5.64 29.74 11.13
CA TYR A 138 6.20 28.40 10.92
C TYR A 138 7.67 28.46 10.48
N MET A 139 8.12 29.58 9.89
CA MET A 139 9.52 29.80 9.51
C MET A 139 10.45 29.83 10.73
N TYR A 140 9.98 30.35 11.86
CA TYR A 140 10.80 30.51 13.07
C TYR A 140 10.94 29.23 13.91
N LYS A 141 10.33 28.11 13.51
CA LYS A 141 10.63 26.80 14.12
C LYS A 141 12.08 26.40 13.80
N ALA A 142 12.92 26.27 14.82
CA ALA A 142 14.33 25.93 14.66
C ALA A 142 14.54 24.53 14.03
N ASN A 143 15.70 24.34 13.38
CA ASN A 143 16.29 23.06 12.92
C ASN A 143 15.98 22.54 11.50
N LYS A 144 15.35 23.31 10.61
CA LYS A 144 15.12 22.90 9.19
C LYS A 144 15.32 24.06 8.20
N SER A 145 15.74 23.76 6.97
CA SER A 145 15.82 24.76 5.89
C SER A 145 14.42 25.27 5.51
N PRO A 146 14.28 26.48 4.94
CA PRO A 146 12.99 27.00 4.47
C PRO A 146 12.26 26.04 3.51
N GLU A 147 13.00 25.44 2.59
CA GLU A 147 12.47 24.50 1.58
C GLU A 147 11.95 23.24 2.26
N GLU A 148 12.72 22.67 3.19
CA GLU A 148 12.24 21.52 3.97
C GLU A 148 10.96 21.87 4.73
N LYS A 149 10.88 23.05 5.35
CA LYS A 149 9.68 23.47 6.08
C LYS A 149 8.47 23.62 5.14
N GLN A 150 8.66 24.18 3.95
CA GLN A 150 7.62 24.31 2.93
C GLN A 150 7.08 22.94 2.49
N SER A 151 7.96 21.99 2.16
CA SER A 151 7.54 20.64 1.77
C SER A 151 6.75 19.93 2.88
N TYR A 152 7.19 20.05 4.14
CA TYR A 152 6.44 19.55 5.29
C TYR A 152 5.08 20.24 5.48
N TYR A 153 5.04 21.56 5.25
CA TYR A 153 3.82 22.35 5.39
C TYR A 153 2.76 21.95 4.37
N ARG A 154 3.12 21.84 3.08
CA ARG A 154 2.21 21.41 2.01
C ARG A 154 1.67 20.01 2.25
N MET A 155 2.52 19.08 2.66
CA MET A 155 2.07 17.73 3.00
C MET A 155 1.17 17.69 4.24
N ARG A 156 1.39 18.56 5.23
CA ARG A 156 0.47 18.73 6.36
C ARG A 156 -0.87 19.34 5.92
N ALA A 157 -0.84 20.29 5.01
CA ALA A 157 -2.05 20.89 4.45
C ALA A 157 -2.85 19.88 3.64
N MET A 158 -2.19 19.06 2.81
CA MET A 158 -2.82 17.94 2.08
C MET A 158 -3.59 17.04 3.04
N ARG A 159 -2.97 16.65 4.15
CA ARG A 159 -3.65 15.85 5.17
C ARG A 159 -4.86 16.55 5.76
N HIS A 160 -4.79 17.86 5.99
CA HIS A 160 -5.92 18.63 6.51
C HIS A 160 -7.08 18.71 5.52
N LEU A 161 -6.79 19.00 4.24
CA LEU A 161 -7.79 19.08 3.17
C LEU A 161 -8.49 17.75 2.93
N LEU A 162 -7.79 16.63 3.15
CA LEU A 162 -8.31 15.27 2.99
C LEU A 162 -8.86 14.64 4.28
N ASP A 163 -8.98 15.39 5.39
CA ASP A 163 -9.39 14.88 6.72
C ASP A 163 -8.56 13.66 7.20
N ILE A 164 -7.28 13.63 6.85
CA ILE A 164 -6.30 12.61 7.27
C ILE A 164 -5.72 13.00 8.63
N ASN A 165 -6.24 12.36 9.65
CA ASN A 165 -6.02 12.74 11.03
C ASN A 165 -4.86 11.94 11.67
N SER A 166 -4.54 10.75 11.16
CA SER A 166 -3.43 9.94 11.64
C SER A 166 -2.17 10.15 10.79
N SER A 167 -0.99 9.94 11.40
CA SER A 167 0.30 10.05 10.71
C SER A 167 1.19 8.88 11.05
N ILE A 168 1.83 8.34 10.02
CA ILE A 168 2.87 7.31 10.10
C ILE A 168 4.19 7.81 10.69
N TRP A 169 4.28 9.04 11.24
CA TRP A 169 5.49 9.57 11.91
C TRP A 169 5.28 10.04 13.35
N PHE A 170 4.06 10.48 13.68
CA PHE A 170 3.76 11.09 14.97
C PHE A 170 2.71 10.29 15.75
N GLY A 171 2.23 9.19 15.18
CA GLY A 171 1.11 8.42 15.68
C GLY A 171 -0.17 9.26 15.72
N PRO A 172 -1.27 8.70 16.23
CA PRO A 172 -2.53 9.41 16.39
C PRO A 172 -2.45 10.41 17.56
N TYR A 173 -2.89 11.66 17.33
CA TYR A 173 -2.84 12.73 18.34
C TYR A 173 -4.25 13.14 18.82
N ALA A 174 -4.42 13.57 20.07
CA ALA A 174 -5.74 13.70 20.72
C ALA A 174 -6.78 14.57 19.97
N GLY A 175 -6.36 15.61 19.26
CA GLY A 175 -7.25 16.46 18.44
C GLY A 175 -7.82 15.78 17.18
N HIS A 176 -7.33 14.59 16.83
CA HIS A 176 -7.64 13.84 15.60
C HIS A 176 -8.87 12.92 15.70
N PHE A 177 -9.42 12.77 16.90
CA PHE A 177 -10.60 11.95 17.17
C PHE A 177 -11.87 12.81 17.30
N GLY A 178 -11.75 14.15 17.22
CA GLY A 178 -12.76 15.09 17.71
C GLY A 178 -13.70 15.71 16.69
N ARG A 179 -13.68 15.35 15.39
CA ARG A 179 -14.62 15.93 14.40
C ARG A 179 -15.71 14.98 13.89
N ASN A 180 -15.45 13.67 13.85
CA ASN A 180 -16.38 12.68 13.30
C ASN A 180 -16.78 11.57 14.29
N VAL A 181 -16.41 11.73 15.57
CA VAL A 181 -16.86 10.87 16.66
C VAL A 181 -17.75 11.70 17.60
N ASN A 182 -18.83 12.24 17.05
CA ASN A 182 -19.91 12.77 17.87
C ASN A 182 -20.63 11.57 18.49
N MET A 183 -20.20 11.17 19.68
CA MET A 183 -21.08 10.44 20.57
C MET A 183 -22.09 11.46 21.09
N GLY A 184 -23.38 11.17 20.90
CA GLY A 184 -24.40 11.73 21.79
C GLY A 184 -23.95 11.52 23.24
N THR A 185 -24.31 12.45 24.10
CA THR A 185 -23.81 12.74 25.45
C THR A 185 -23.82 11.61 26.50
N ASP A 186 -24.02 10.34 26.13
CA ASP A 186 -24.49 9.31 27.07
C ASP A 186 -23.52 8.12 27.22
N ALA A 187 -22.23 8.38 27.44
CA ALA A 187 -21.34 7.34 27.98
C ALA A 187 -20.25 7.96 28.86
N ASP A 188 -20.59 8.28 30.11
CA ASP A 188 -19.69 8.81 31.15
C ASP A 188 -18.41 7.98 31.40
N ASN A 189 -18.29 6.80 30.80
CA ASN A 189 -17.17 5.85 30.96
C ASN A 189 -16.42 5.50 29.66
N PHE A 190 -16.77 6.05 28.48
CA PHE A 190 -15.99 5.77 27.26
C PHE A 190 -14.62 6.48 27.34
N PRO A 191 -13.50 5.83 26.98
CA PRO A 191 -12.20 6.49 26.99
C PRO A 191 -12.22 7.76 26.14
N SER A 192 -11.76 8.86 26.72
CA SER A 192 -11.61 10.12 26.00
C SER A 192 -10.75 9.94 24.76
N ASN A 193 -10.98 10.80 23.77
CA ASN A 193 -10.13 10.93 22.59
C ASN A 193 -8.64 11.04 22.92
N GLN A 194 -8.30 11.67 24.05
CA GLN A 194 -6.94 11.79 24.52
C GLN A 194 -6.38 10.46 25.05
N GLU A 195 -7.20 9.65 25.72
CA GLU A 195 -6.83 8.32 26.21
C GLU A 195 -6.65 7.30 25.09
N LEU A 196 -7.54 7.30 24.09
CA LEU A 196 -7.39 6.48 22.89
C LEU A 196 -6.10 6.85 22.14
N ALA A 197 -5.87 8.16 21.93
CA ALA A 197 -4.64 8.66 21.31
C ALA A 197 -3.38 8.24 22.09
N ARG A 198 -3.43 8.31 23.41
CA ARG A 198 -2.32 7.93 24.28
C ARG A 198 -2.05 6.42 24.19
N THR A 199 -3.11 5.61 24.15
CA THR A 199 -2.99 4.15 24.07
C THR A 199 -2.42 3.71 22.73
N LEU A 200 -2.95 4.21 21.61
CA LEU A 200 -2.36 3.95 20.29
C LEU A 200 -0.91 4.41 20.20
N ARG A 201 -0.58 5.57 20.79
CA ARG A 201 0.81 6.05 20.81
C ARG A 201 1.77 5.12 21.56
N LYS A 202 1.32 4.37 22.58
CA LYS A 202 2.16 3.37 23.26
C LYS A 202 2.64 2.27 22.31
N PHE A 203 1.78 1.84 21.38
CA PHE A 203 2.12 0.82 20.37
C PHE A 203 2.91 1.39 19.20
N TYR A 204 2.83 2.69 18.99
CA TYR A 204 3.42 3.35 17.83
C TYR A 204 4.87 3.81 18.04
N ILE A 205 5.38 3.92 19.29
CA ILE A 205 6.72 4.48 19.56
C ILE A 205 7.78 3.75 18.70
N PRO A 206 8.37 4.44 17.70
CA PRO A 206 9.45 3.86 16.91
C PRO A 206 10.54 3.47 17.90
N ASN A 207 10.97 2.20 17.88
CA ASN A 207 11.96 1.55 18.76
C ASN A 207 11.42 0.69 19.92
N THR A 208 10.13 0.69 20.26
CA THR A 208 9.61 -0.24 21.29
C THR A 208 9.08 -1.55 20.73
N ILE A 209 8.57 -1.54 19.50
CA ILE A 209 8.03 -2.72 18.82
C ILE A 209 8.85 -3.01 17.56
N GLN A 210 9.40 -4.21 17.47
CA GLN A 210 10.15 -4.72 16.33
C GLN A 210 9.27 -5.69 15.55
N ILE A 211 9.16 -5.45 14.25
CA ILE A 211 8.55 -6.38 13.30
C ILE A 211 9.69 -7.19 12.69
N LYS A 212 9.62 -8.51 12.79
CA LYS A 212 10.56 -9.45 12.17
C LYS A 212 9.87 -10.22 11.08
N ALA A 213 10.46 -10.25 9.90
CA ALA A 213 9.99 -11.10 8.81
C ALA A 213 10.41 -12.56 9.02
N ALA A 214 9.74 -13.50 8.35
CA ALA A 214 10.05 -14.93 8.40
C ALA A 214 11.51 -15.29 8.06
N ASN A 215 12.20 -14.45 7.30
CA ASN A 215 13.62 -14.61 6.98
C ASN A 215 14.58 -14.06 8.06
N GLY A 216 14.05 -13.69 9.23
CA GLY A 216 14.79 -13.17 10.38
C GLY A 216 15.17 -11.70 10.29
N GLN A 217 14.82 -11.00 9.20
CA GLN A 217 15.14 -9.57 9.05
C GLN A 217 14.23 -8.71 9.90
N GLU A 218 14.82 -7.75 10.60
CA GLU A 218 14.09 -6.70 11.30
C GLU A 218 13.63 -5.64 10.30
N ILE A 219 12.33 -5.39 10.27
CA ILE A 219 11.71 -4.38 9.44
C ILE A 219 11.88 -3.01 10.09
N LYS A 220 12.56 -2.11 9.40
CA LYS A 220 12.70 -0.71 9.81
C LYS A 220 11.60 0.12 9.18
N VAL A 221 10.84 0.83 10.02
CA VAL A 221 9.78 1.75 9.59
C VAL A 221 10.08 3.15 10.14
N PRO A 222 10.09 4.20 9.31
CA PRO A 222 9.88 4.17 7.85
C PRO A 222 11.14 3.71 7.08
N SER A 223 10.95 3.14 5.88
CA SER A 223 12.05 2.73 4.98
C SER A 223 12.84 3.93 4.46
N PHE A 224 12.16 5.08 4.30
CA PHE A 224 12.78 6.34 3.90
C PHE A 224 12.62 7.41 4.99
N PRO A 225 13.61 8.30 5.17
CA PRO A 225 13.47 9.44 6.07
C PRO A 225 12.26 10.30 5.70
N SER A 226 11.54 10.80 6.70
CA SER A 226 10.39 11.69 6.52
C SER A 226 10.71 12.94 5.68
N LYS A 227 11.94 13.46 5.79
CA LYS A 227 12.43 14.55 4.93
C LYS A 227 12.46 14.18 3.44
N THR A 228 12.84 12.95 3.11
CA THR A 228 12.91 12.45 1.74
C THR A 228 11.51 12.32 1.18
N ILE A 229 10.59 11.72 1.94
CA ILE A 229 9.18 11.58 1.55
C ILE A 229 8.54 12.96 1.32
N SER A 230 8.72 13.91 2.25
CA SER A 230 8.13 15.25 2.11
C SER A 230 8.66 16.01 0.89
N ARG A 231 9.97 15.92 0.63
CA ARG A 231 10.61 16.60 -0.51
C ARG A 231 10.22 15.96 -1.83
N TYR A 232 10.07 14.63 -1.87
CA TYR A 232 9.58 13.94 -3.06
C TYR A 232 8.13 14.31 -3.36
N PHE A 233 7.27 14.34 -2.34
CA PHE A 233 5.89 14.83 -2.45
C PHE A 233 5.84 16.24 -3.06
N ASP A 234 6.66 17.15 -2.53
CA ASP A 234 6.71 18.55 -2.99
C ASP A 234 7.28 18.69 -4.41
N LEU A 235 8.25 17.85 -4.78
CA LEU A 235 8.76 17.73 -6.15
C LEU A 235 7.66 17.29 -7.11
N ARG A 236 6.93 16.22 -6.80
CA ARG A 236 5.80 15.71 -7.61
C ARG A 236 4.69 16.76 -7.75
N LEU A 237 4.40 17.45 -6.66
CA LEU A 237 3.41 18.52 -6.65
C LEU A 237 3.85 19.69 -7.54
N THR A 238 5.08 20.16 -7.38
CA THR A 238 5.59 21.36 -8.06
C THR A 238 5.88 21.15 -9.54
N LEU A 239 6.42 19.98 -9.90
CA LEU A 239 6.88 19.72 -11.27
C LEU A 239 5.88 18.95 -12.11
N ASP A 240 5.20 17.99 -11.49
CA ASP A 240 4.25 17.13 -12.20
C ASP A 240 2.79 17.59 -12.00
N GLY A 241 2.55 18.59 -11.14
CA GLY A 241 1.21 19.09 -10.82
C GLY A 241 0.35 18.06 -10.11
N LYS A 242 0.98 17.14 -9.35
CA LYS A 242 0.35 15.92 -8.84
C LYS A 242 0.55 15.74 -7.35
N CYS A 243 -0.54 15.45 -6.64
CA CYS A 243 -0.49 14.86 -5.32
C CYS A 243 -0.13 13.38 -5.47
N ASP A 244 1.12 13.01 -5.22
CA ASP A 244 1.58 11.63 -5.43
C ASP A 244 0.66 10.59 -4.77
N HIS A 245 0.04 9.74 -5.58
CA HIS A 245 -0.98 8.81 -5.11
C HIS A 245 -0.45 7.80 -4.09
N GLY A 246 0.82 7.40 -4.18
CA GLY A 246 1.42 6.46 -3.24
C GLY A 246 1.66 7.09 -1.87
N ILE A 247 2.18 8.32 -1.87
CA ILE A 247 2.38 9.07 -0.62
C ILE A 247 1.03 9.32 0.06
N VAL A 248 0.07 9.88 -0.67
CA VAL A 248 -1.28 10.13 -0.14
C VAL A 248 -1.96 8.82 0.26
N GLY A 249 -1.82 7.77 -0.55
CA GLY A 249 -2.37 6.43 -0.31
C GLY A 249 -1.88 5.81 0.98
N GLY A 250 -0.58 5.87 1.30
CA GLY A 250 -0.06 5.37 2.58
C GLY A 250 -0.61 6.15 3.78
N PHE A 251 -0.73 7.47 3.67
CA PHE A 251 -1.35 8.29 4.72
C PHE A 251 -2.83 7.95 4.93
N LEU A 252 -3.58 7.80 3.85
CA LEU A 252 -4.99 7.40 3.88
C LEU A 252 -5.17 6.01 4.45
N PHE A 253 -4.35 5.04 4.03
CA PHE A 253 -4.39 3.68 4.56
C PHE A 253 -4.29 3.71 6.08
N PHE A 254 -3.24 4.35 6.60
CA PHE A 254 -2.97 4.40 8.04
C PHE A 254 -4.08 5.11 8.82
N ASP A 255 -4.64 6.18 8.26
CA ASP A 255 -5.73 6.90 8.89
C ASP A 255 -7.04 6.11 8.88
N CYS A 256 -7.43 5.56 7.72
CA CYS A 256 -8.64 4.76 7.57
C CYS A 256 -8.60 3.50 8.44
N ILE A 257 -7.48 2.78 8.47
CA ILE A 257 -7.35 1.57 9.29
C ILE A 257 -7.36 1.87 10.79
N THR A 258 -6.80 3.01 11.21
CA THR A 258 -6.85 3.48 12.60
C THR A 258 -8.27 3.88 12.99
N LYS A 259 -8.96 4.65 12.13
CA LYS A 259 -10.38 4.98 12.30
C LYS A 259 -11.24 3.72 12.37
N ASN A 260 -10.92 2.70 11.57
CA ASN A 260 -11.59 1.40 11.61
C ASN A 260 -11.44 0.71 12.97
N TYR A 261 -10.21 0.64 13.48
CA TYR A 261 -9.89 0.05 14.79
C TYR A 261 -10.70 0.73 15.90
N ILE A 262 -10.74 2.08 15.89
CA ILE A 262 -11.48 2.87 16.87
C ILE A 262 -12.99 2.61 16.78
N LYS A 263 -13.56 2.57 15.58
CA LYS A 263 -14.98 2.29 15.38
C LYS A 263 -15.36 0.89 15.86
N ALA A 264 -14.53 -0.12 15.57
CA ALA A 264 -14.74 -1.48 16.07
C ALA A 264 -14.73 -1.52 17.61
N PHE A 265 -13.79 -0.82 18.24
CA PHE A 265 -13.76 -0.71 19.69
C PHE A 265 -14.99 0.03 20.25
N GLN A 266 -15.46 1.08 19.57
CA GLN A 266 -16.65 1.82 20.00
C GLN A 266 -17.88 0.92 20.05
N SER A 267 -18.12 0.16 18.98
CA SER A 267 -19.21 -0.81 18.93
C SER A 267 -19.06 -1.86 20.02
N GLU A 268 -17.87 -2.45 20.17
CA GLU A 268 -17.59 -3.44 21.20
C GLU A 268 -17.78 -2.88 22.62
N PHE A 269 -17.33 -1.66 22.88
CA PHE A 269 -17.47 -1.03 24.20
C PHE A 269 -18.92 -0.66 24.53
N GLN A 270 -19.77 -0.45 23.52
CA GLN A 270 -21.22 -0.27 23.73
C GLN A 270 -21.87 -1.56 24.22
N GLU A 271 -21.41 -2.71 23.75
CA GLU A 271 -21.93 -4.03 24.15
C GLU A 271 -21.27 -4.53 25.45
N ASN A 272 -19.98 -4.25 25.64
CA ASN A 272 -19.18 -4.69 26.78
C ASN A 272 -18.28 -3.57 27.31
N ARG A 273 -18.72 -2.92 28.39
CA ARG A 273 -17.99 -1.81 29.05
C ARG A 273 -16.65 -2.21 29.66
N ASN A 274 -16.35 -3.51 29.77
CA ASN A 274 -15.06 -4.01 30.28
C ASN A 274 -14.03 -4.24 29.16
N SER A 275 -14.41 -4.07 27.88
CA SER A 275 -13.51 -4.30 26.75
C SER A 275 -12.34 -3.32 26.77
N GLN A 276 -11.14 -3.84 26.49
CA GLN A 276 -9.91 -3.06 26.53
C GLN A 276 -9.52 -2.61 25.13
N PHE A 277 -9.24 -1.33 24.96
CA PHE A 277 -8.88 -0.77 23.65
C PHE A 277 -7.62 -1.43 23.05
N SER A 278 -6.69 -1.90 23.88
CA SER A 278 -5.48 -2.60 23.42
C SER A 278 -5.71 -4.04 22.96
N ASN A 279 -6.83 -4.66 23.33
CA ASN A 279 -7.12 -6.06 23.00
C ASN A 279 -8.61 -6.37 23.18
N PHE A 280 -9.33 -6.57 22.08
CA PHE A 280 -10.75 -6.89 22.09
C PHE A 280 -11.14 -7.73 20.88
N VAL A 281 -12.29 -8.41 20.97
CA VAL A 281 -12.87 -9.17 19.87
C VAL A 281 -14.13 -8.47 19.43
N HIS A 282 -14.25 -8.15 18.14
CA HIS A 282 -15.47 -7.55 17.58
C HIS A 282 -15.97 -8.42 16.43
N ASN A 283 -17.23 -8.84 16.48
CA ASN A 283 -17.85 -9.83 15.57
C ASN A 283 -16.93 -11.02 15.25
N GLY A 284 -16.27 -11.59 16.26
CA GLY A 284 -15.39 -12.75 16.12
C GLY A 284 -14.04 -12.50 15.41
N LEU A 285 -13.61 -11.25 15.23
CA LEU A 285 -12.24 -10.92 14.81
C LEU A 285 -11.49 -10.25 15.96
N LEU A 286 -10.23 -10.64 16.14
CA LEU A 286 -9.32 -10.03 17.12
C LEU A 286 -8.81 -8.68 16.62
N PHE A 287 -8.93 -7.67 17.48
CA PHE A 287 -8.30 -6.37 17.34
C PHE A 287 -7.35 -6.16 18.51
N CYS A 288 -6.08 -5.91 18.20
CA CYS A 288 -5.06 -5.71 19.21
C CYS A 288 -4.13 -4.56 18.84
N GLY A 289 -3.59 -3.88 19.86
CA GLY A 289 -2.77 -2.68 19.69
C GLY A 289 -1.48 -2.94 18.91
N GLU A 290 -1.01 -4.18 18.90
CA GLU A 290 0.15 -4.66 18.16
C GLU A 290 -0.05 -4.59 16.64
N GLN A 291 -1.29 -4.49 16.15
CA GLN A 291 -1.57 -4.27 14.74
C GLN A 291 -1.20 -2.85 14.28
N ILE A 292 -1.10 -1.87 15.20
CA ILE A 292 -0.79 -0.47 14.88
C ILE A 292 0.58 -0.29 14.20
N PRO A 293 1.70 -0.84 14.71
CA PRO A 293 2.98 -0.78 14.01
C PRO A 293 2.94 -1.51 12.66
N ILE A 294 2.13 -2.56 12.51
CA ILE A 294 1.94 -3.26 11.24
C ILE A 294 1.19 -2.39 10.23
N PHE A 295 0.20 -1.63 10.69
CA PHE A 295 -0.47 -0.65 9.83
C PHE A 295 0.48 0.44 9.36
N ALA A 296 1.40 0.88 10.23
CA ALA A 296 2.44 1.83 9.84
C ALA A 296 3.43 1.22 8.83
N TYR A 297 3.79 -0.06 9.00
CA TYR A 297 4.61 -0.80 8.05
C TYR A 297 3.94 -0.94 6.68
N ILE A 298 2.66 -1.33 6.63
CA ILE A 298 1.90 -1.42 5.37
C ILE A 298 1.84 -0.05 4.67
N ALA A 299 1.55 1.02 5.42
CA ALA A 299 1.56 2.37 4.88
C ALA A 299 2.93 2.77 4.32
N ASP A 300 4.00 2.42 5.02
CA ASP A 300 5.38 2.65 4.57
C ASP A 300 5.71 1.86 3.29
N CYS A 301 5.22 0.62 3.14
CA CYS A 301 5.34 -0.12 1.89
C CYS A 301 4.65 0.61 0.73
N ILE A 302 3.43 1.11 0.92
CA ILE A 302 2.69 1.85 -0.13
C ILE A 302 3.44 3.13 -0.54
N ILE A 303 3.99 3.86 0.44
CA ILE A 303 4.78 5.07 0.20
C ILE A 303 6.08 4.72 -0.54
N SER A 304 6.83 3.75 -0.03
CA SER A 304 8.15 3.37 -0.54
C SER A 304 8.09 2.81 -1.96
N HIS A 305 7.01 2.08 -2.29
CA HIS A 305 6.70 1.61 -3.64
C HIS A 305 6.55 2.74 -4.66
N ASN A 306 6.34 3.98 -4.20
CA ASN A 306 6.11 5.14 -5.05
C ASN A 306 7.23 6.20 -4.99
N LEU A 307 8.36 5.89 -4.35
CA LEU A 307 9.55 6.75 -4.35
C LEU A 307 10.51 6.31 -5.45
N TRP A 308 10.44 6.98 -6.59
CA TRP A 308 11.19 6.59 -7.80
C TRP A 308 12.51 7.34 -7.95
N GLU A 309 13.50 6.69 -8.56
CA GLU A 309 14.73 7.36 -8.99
C GLU A 309 14.48 8.23 -10.24
N PRO A 310 15.31 9.26 -10.50
CA PRO A 310 15.13 10.15 -11.66
C PRO A 310 15.55 9.54 -13.00
N GLY A 311 16.12 8.33 -12.99
CA GLY A 311 16.71 7.66 -14.16
C GLY A 311 17.98 8.37 -14.66
N GLU A 312 18.33 8.13 -15.92
CA GLU A 312 19.55 8.67 -16.56
C GLU A 312 19.43 10.14 -17.02
N ASN A 313 18.24 10.76 -16.89
CA ASN A 313 18.01 12.13 -17.32
C ASN A 313 18.75 13.13 -16.40
N LEU A 314 19.84 13.70 -16.89
CA LEU A 314 20.68 14.63 -16.13
C LEU A 314 19.93 15.85 -15.58
N THR A 315 18.94 16.38 -16.32
CA THR A 315 18.10 17.48 -15.83
C THR A 315 17.29 17.03 -14.61
N ARG A 316 16.61 15.87 -14.71
CA ARG A 316 15.81 15.33 -13.60
C ARG A 316 16.68 14.95 -12.40
N VAL A 317 17.89 14.42 -12.64
CA VAL A 317 18.90 14.15 -11.60
C VAL A 317 19.31 15.43 -10.87
N ASN A 318 19.59 16.52 -11.59
CA ASN A 318 19.96 17.79 -10.97
C ASN A 318 18.80 18.37 -10.16
N THR A 319 17.57 18.27 -10.66
CA THR A 319 16.38 18.66 -9.91
C THR A 319 16.23 17.86 -8.61
N TYR A 320 16.49 16.55 -8.62
CA TYR A 320 16.47 15.76 -7.38
C TYR A 320 17.51 16.24 -6.37
N LYS A 321 18.72 16.63 -6.82
CA LYS A 321 19.75 17.21 -5.96
C LYS A 321 19.34 18.56 -5.39
N GLU A 322 18.71 19.43 -6.18
CA GLU A 322 18.18 20.73 -5.73
C GLU A 322 17.12 20.57 -4.64
N TYR A 323 16.27 19.54 -4.75
CA TYR A 323 15.31 19.18 -3.70
C TYR A 323 15.96 18.41 -2.52
N GLY A 324 17.26 18.10 -2.58
CA GLY A 324 17.98 17.32 -1.57
C GLY A 324 17.46 15.91 -1.41
N LEU A 325 17.19 15.24 -2.55
CA LEU A 325 16.75 13.86 -2.70
C LEU A 325 17.90 12.93 -3.09
N ASP A 326 19.13 13.21 -2.65
CA ASP A 326 20.33 12.44 -2.99
C ASP A 326 20.21 10.94 -2.69
N LEU A 327 19.42 10.57 -1.66
CA LEU A 327 19.11 9.18 -1.32
C LEU A 327 18.36 8.44 -2.43
N LEU A 328 17.73 9.15 -3.36
CA LEU A 328 16.97 8.57 -4.47
C LEU A 328 17.74 8.52 -5.79
N ILE A 329 19.06 8.72 -5.78
CA ILE A 329 19.86 8.85 -7.01
C ILE A 329 20.91 7.73 -7.11
N GLY A 330 20.83 6.94 -8.19
CA GLY A 330 21.86 5.98 -8.58
C GLY A 330 22.21 5.00 -7.47
N LYS A 331 23.52 4.83 -7.18
CA LYS A 331 24.00 3.86 -6.17
C LYS A 331 23.53 4.14 -4.73
N ALA A 332 23.07 5.37 -4.44
CA ALA A 332 22.52 5.69 -3.13
C ALA A 332 21.06 5.21 -2.98
N TYR A 333 20.35 4.96 -4.08
CA TYR A 333 18.97 4.49 -4.07
C TYR A 333 18.88 3.11 -3.39
N PRO A 334 18.16 2.99 -2.26
CA PRO A 334 18.02 1.73 -1.56
C PRO A 334 17.02 0.85 -2.31
N LYS A 335 17.53 -0.02 -3.19
CA LYS A 335 16.68 -0.95 -3.95
C LYS A 335 15.87 -1.86 -3.02
N VAL A 336 14.63 -2.11 -3.43
CA VAL A 336 13.74 -3.06 -2.77
C VAL A 336 14.32 -4.47 -2.91
N ASN A 337 14.38 -5.21 -1.81
CA ASN A 337 14.84 -6.59 -1.80
C ASN A 337 14.09 -7.41 -0.76
N LEU A 338 14.42 -8.69 -0.68
CA LEU A 338 13.76 -9.63 0.24
C LEU A 338 13.98 -9.33 1.72
N ASN A 339 14.81 -8.37 2.13
CA ASN A 339 14.86 -7.93 3.52
C ASN A 339 13.56 -7.22 3.95
N ASN A 340 12.80 -6.68 2.99
CA ASN A 340 11.44 -6.22 3.18
C ASN A 340 10.49 -7.04 2.28
N PRO A 341 10.10 -8.26 2.69
CA PRO A 341 9.41 -9.20 1.80
C PRO A 341 8.03 -8.69 1.35
N LEU A 342 7.30 -7.93 2.18
CA LEU A 342 6.02 -7.36 1.77
C LEU A 342 6.18 -6.35 0.63
N LEU A 343 7.16 -5.44 0.75
CA LEU A 343 7.47 -4.46 -0.29
C LEU A 343 8.03 -5.14 -1.55
N PHE A 344 8.86 -6.17 -1.38
CA PHE A 344 9.37 -6.96 -2.51
C PHE A 344 8.25 -7.62 -3.30
N VAL A 345 7.31 -8.29 -2.63
CA VAL A 345 6.16 -8.91 -3.31
C VAL A 345 5.29 -7.87 -3.98
N LEU A 346 5.02 -6.75 -3.30
CA LEU A 346 4.25 -5.64 -3.88
C LEU A 346 4.92 -5.14 -5.16
N ALA A 347 6.22 -4.90 -5.11
CA ALA A 347 7.00 -4.38 -6.24
C ALA A 347 6.96 -5.31 -7.46
N ILE A 348 7.20 -6.61 -7.24
CA ILE A 348 7.16 -7.62 -8.31
C ILE A 348 5.74 -7.77 -8.84
N ALA A 349 4.75 -8.04 -7.98
CA ALA A 349 3.39 -8.35 -8.39
C ALA A 349 2.72 -7.18 -9.13
N ASP A 350 2.93 -5.94 -8.67
CA ASP A 350 2.42 -4.73 -9.30
C ASP A 350 3.05 -4.50 -10.69
N THR A 351 4.33 -4.84 -10.87
CA THR A 351 5.03 -4.57 -12.14
C THR A 351 4.79 -5.66 -13.18
N ILE A 352 4.78 -6.93 -12.77
CA ILE A 352 4.56 -8.04 -13.70
C ILE A 352 3.08 -8.25 -14.02
N ASP A 353 2.14 -7.58 -13.33
CA ASP A 353 0.72 -7.72 -13.61
C ASP A 353 0.40 -7.36 -15.07
N PRO A 354 -0.10 -8.32 -15.88
CA PRO A 354 -0.38 -8.07 -17.27
C PRO A 354 -1.61 -7.17 -17.50
N ILE A 355 -2.56 -7.10 -16.55
CA ILE A 355 -3.72 -6.22 -16.69
C ILE A 355 -3.27 -4.76 -16.68
N LYS A 356 -2.39 -4.38 -15.75
CA LYS A 356 -1.77 -3.05 -15.71
C LYS A 356 -1.11 -2.69 -17.03
N VAL A 357 -0.37 -3.64 -17.63
CA VAL A 357 0.38 -3.36 -18.86
C VAL A 357 -0.54 -3.27 -20.08
N PHE A 358 -1.45 -4.23 -20.27
CA PHE A 358 -2.23 -4.34 -21.50
C PHE A 358 -3.57 -3.59 -21.47
N CYS A 359 -4.14 -3.30 -20.30
CA CYS A 359 -5.39 -2.53 -20.17
C CYS A 359 -5.16 -1.02 -19.96
N ARG A 360 -3.92 -0.57 -19.68
CA ARG A 360 -3.60 0.86 -19.54
C ARG A 360 -3.92 1.62 -20.83
N GLY A 361 -4.80 2.62 -20.73
CA GLY A 361 -5.28 3.42 -21.85
C GLY A 361 -6.30 2.70 -22.74
N SER A 362 -6.96 1.65 -22.24
CA SER A 362 -7.97 0.84 -22.95
C SER A 362 -7.47 0.12 -24.21
N VAL A 363 -6.17 -0.20 -24.29
CA VAL A 363 -5.59 -0.91 -25.45
C VAL A 363 -6.18 -2.31 -25.64
N PHE A 364 -6.49 -3.02 -24.55
CA PHE A 364 -7.24 -4.27 -24.55
C PHE A 364 -8.27 -4.28 -23.41
N SER A 365 -9.48 -4.78 -23.70
CA SER A 365 -10.57 -4.89 -22.71
C SER A 365 -10.85 -6.32 -22.25
N ASN A 366 -10.30 -7.34 -22.93
CA ASN A 366 -10.54 -8.74 -22.59
C ASN A 366 -9.52 -9.26 -21.57
N ILE A 367 -9.83 -9.04 -20.28
CA ILE A 367 -9.01 -9.50 -19.14
C ILE A 367 -8.80 -11.02 -19.16
N GLN A 368 -9.85 -11.79 -19.44
CA GLN A 368 -9.76 -13.24 -19.43
C GLN A 368 -8.74 -13.73 -20.46
N MET A 369 -8.82 -13.22 -21.70
CA MET A 369 -7.84 -13.53 -22.74
C MET A 369 -6.42 -13.19 -22.31
N ILE A 370 -6.20 -12.02 -21.66
CA ILE A 370 -4.87 -11.63 -21.17
C ILE A 370 -4.34 -12.65 -20.17
N LEU A 371 -5.14 -13.04 -19.18
CA LEU A 371 -4.73 -13.97 -18.12
C LEU A 371 -4.50 -15.40 -18.64
N GLU A 372 -5.24 -15.84 -19.65
CA GLU A 372 -5.05 -17.14 -20.32
C GLU A 372 -3.81 -17.15 -21.23
N SER A 373 -3.39 -15.97 -21.72
CA SER A 373 -2.30 -15.84 -22.70
C SER A 373 -0.91 -15.87 -22.09
N ILE A 374 -0.80 -15.82 -20.76
CA ILE A 374 0.47 -15.64 -20.06
C ILE A 374 0.64 -16.75 -19.04
N ASN A 375 1.70 -17.53 -19.22
CA ASN A 375 2.13 -18.52 -18.24
C ASN A 375 3.11 -17.87 -17.26
N LEU A 376 2.89 -18.12 -15.97
CA LEU A 376 3.73 -17.66 -14.88
C LEU A 376 4.20 -18.89 -14.10
N HIS A 377 5.51 -19.04 -13.91
CA HIS A 377 6.06 -20.08 -13.06
C HIS A 377 6.99 -19.43 -12.05
N VAL A 378 6.71 -19.65 -10.77
CA VAL A 378 7.49 -19.09 -9.66
C VAL A 378 8.25 -20.22 -8.98
N SER A 379 9.55 -20.04 -8.81
CA SER A 379 10.41 -20.88 -7.97
C SER A 379 11.00 -20.04 -6.84
N ASN A 380 11.77 -20.67 -5.95
CA ASN A 380 12.29 -20.01 -4.76
C ASN A 380 13.10 -18.72 -5.05
N ASN A 381 13.84 -18.68 -6.16
CA ASN A 381 14.70 -17.54 -6.53
C ASN A 381 14.46 -17.04 -7.96
N THR A 382 13.44 -17.54 -8.66
CA THR A 382 13.20 -17.18 -10.05
C THR A 382 11.73 -17.06 -10.39
N ILE A 383 11.43 -16.26 -11.41
CA ILE A 383 10.12 -16.17 -12.04
C ILE A 383 10.31 -16.32 -13.55
N ASP A 384 9.64 -17.29 -14.14
CA ASP A 384 9.58 -17.49 -15.58
C ASP A 384 8.22 -17.04 -16.11
N ILE A 385 8.23 -16.12 -17.06
CA ILE A 385 7.04 -15.60 -17.71
C ILE A 385 7.10 -15.93 -19.20
N GLN A 386 6.02 -16.50 -19.73
CA GLN A 386 5.93 -16.91 -21.13
C GLN A 386 4.64 -16.39 -21.75
N ILE A 387 4.73 -15.58 -22.81
CA ILE A 387 3.55 -15.07 -23.52
C ILE A 387 3.24 -15.96 -24.72
N ASN A 388 2.11 -16.65 -24.66
CA ASN A 388 1.67 -17.59 -25.69
C ASN A 388 0.86 -16.94 -26.81
N ASN A 389 0.29 -15.77 -26.56
CA ASN A 389 -0.52 -15.05 -27.55
C ASN A 389 0.30 -13.97 -28.26
N CYS A 390 0.37 -14.06 -29.59
CA CYS A 390 1.12 -13.12 -30.43
C CYS A 390 0.46 -11.74 -30.55
N SER A 391 -0.84 -11.60 -30.23
CA SER A 391 -1.54 -10.31 -30.26
C SER A 391 -1.14 -9.38 -29.12
N LEU A 392 -0.59 -9.92 -28.03
CA LEU A 392 -0.07 -9.13 -26.92
C LEU A 392 1.30 -8.56 -27.30
N ASP A 393 1.48 -7.26 -27.06
CA ASP A 393 2.74 -6.56 -27.34
C ASP A 393 3.82 -7.01 -26.34
N PHE A 394 4.64 -7.97 -26.78
CA PHE A 394 5.74 -8.52 -25.99
C PHE A 394 6.78 -7.45 -25.63
N ASN A 395 7.06 -6.51 -26.55
CA ASN A 395 8.08 -5.48 -26.32
C ASN A 395 7.62 -4.50 -25.24
N ARG A 396 6.33 -4.12 -25.26
CA ARG A 396 5.74 -3.28 -24.20
C ARG A 396 5.86 -3.96 -22.83
N TYR A 397 5.54 -5.25 -22.73
CA TYR A 397 5.64 -5.98 -21.47
C TYR A 397 7.09 -6.15 -20.99
N CYS A 398 8.01 -6.42 -21.92
CA CYS A 398 9.44 -6.47 -21.63
C CYS A 398 9.97 -5.16 -21.06
N ASN A 399 9.57 -4.02 -21.64
CA ASN A 399 10.04 -2.71 -21.18
C ASN A 399 9.58 -2.43 -19.74
N GLU A 400 8.31 -2.69 -19.42
CA GLU A 400 7.79 -2.50 -18.07
C GLU A 400 8.50 -3.41 -17.05
N ILE A 401 8.69 -4.70 -17.37
CA ILE A 401 9.35 -5.64 -16.47
C ILE A 401 10.85 -5.33 -16.33
N LYS A 402 11.53 -4.90 -17.39
CA LYS A 402 12.97 -4.57 -17.34
C LYS A 402 13.26 -3.42 -16.37
N ASN A 403 12.31 -2.48 -16.23
CA ASN A 403 12.40 -1.36 -15.29
C ASN A 403 12.40 -1.81 -13.82
N LEU A 404 12.03 -3.06 -13.49
CA LEU A 404 12.20 -3.59 -12.13
C LEU A 404 13.64 -3.48 -11.64
N GLN A 405 14.61 -3.68 -12.53
CA GLN A 405 16.04 -3.69 -12.16
C GLN A 405 16.53 -2.33 -11.66
N ASP A 406 15.82 -1.25 -11.94
CA ASP A 406 16.20 0.10 -11.56
C ASP A 406 16.02 0.31 -10.05
N TRP A 407 15.00 -0.31 -9.45
CA TRP A 407 14.57 -0.04 -8.09
C TRP A 407 14.32 -1.29 -7.23
N VAL A 408 14.38 -2.49 -7.82
CA VAL A 408 14.32 -3.78 -7.13
C VAL A 408 15.62 -4.55 -7.40
N GLU A 409 16.14 -5.23 -6.37
CA GLU A 409 17.32 -6.08 -6.45
C GLU A 409 16.99 -7.40 -7.15
N VAL A 410 16.80 -7.33 -8.46
CA VAL A 410 16.56 -8.44 -9.38
C VAL A 410 17.40 -8.26 -10.65
N SER A 411 17.55 -9.34 -11.40
CA SER A 411 18.05 -9.34 -12.78
C SER A 411 16.99 -9.90 -13.72
N VAL A 412 16.87 -9.32 -14.91
CA VAL A 412 15.84 -9.65 -15.90
C VAL A 412 16.48 -10.04 -17.23
N ASP A 413 16.29 -11.29 -17.63
CA ASP A 413 16.72 -11.85 -18.91
C ASP A 413 15.53 -12.01 -19.86
N ILE A 414 15.59 -11.34 -21.01
CA ILE A 414 14.53 -11.40 -22.03
C ILE A 414 14.98 -12.33 -23.17
N LYS A 415 14.11 -13.25 -23.57
CA LYS A 415 14.30 -14.17 -24.70
C LYS A 415 13.25 -13.89 -25.77
N PRO A 416 13.50 -12.97 -26.73
CA PRO A 416 12.51 -12.55 -27.71
C PRO A 416 12.02 -13.66 -28.62
N GLN A 417 12.90 -14.58 -29.03
CA GLN A 417 12.55 -15.67 -29.96
C GLN A 417 11.49 -16.60 -29.37
N SER A 418 11.57 -16.86 -28.07
CA SER A 418 10.60 -17.66 -27.34
C SER A 418 9.51 -16.83 -26.68
N ARG A 419 9.50 -15.49 -26.78
CA ARG A 419 8.59 -14.61 -26.03
C ARG A 419 8.56 -14.92 -24.52
N ALA A 420 9.75 -15.15 -23.96
CA ALA A 420 9.94 -15.47 -22.55
C ALA A 420 10.72 -14.38 -21.82
N ILE A 421 10.43 -14.23 -20.52
CA ILE A 421 11.14 -13.35 -19.60
C ILE A 421 11.50 -14.17 -18.37
N HIS A 422 12.75 -14.09 -17.93
CA HIS A 422 13.26 -14.76 -16.75
C HIS A 422 13.75 -13.71 -15.75
N ILE A 423 13.23 -13.76 -14.53
CA ILE A 423 13.58 -12.84 -13.44
C ILE A 423 14.27 -13.67 -12.35
N HIS A 424 15.39 -13.21 -11.81
CA HIS A 424 16.09 -13.86 -10.69
C HIS A 424 16.65 -12.84 -9.69
N TRP A 425 16.92 -13.27 -8.46
CA TRP A 425 17.47 -12.44 -7.37
C TRP A 425 18.42 -13.20 -6.46
#